data_AF-A0A1C5PJF3-F1
#
_entry.id   AF-A0A1C5PJF3-F1
#
_cell.length_a   1.000
_cell.length_b   1.000
_cell.length_c   1.000
_cell.angle_alpha   90.00
_cell.angle_beta   90.00
_cell.angle_gamma   90.00
#
_symmetry.space_group_name_H-M   'P 1'
#
loop_
_entity.id
_entity.type
_entity.pdbx_description
1 polymer ?
#
loop_
_entity_poly.entity_id
_entity_poly.type
_entity_poly.pdbx_seq_one_letter_code
_entity_poly.pdbx_strand_id
1 'polypeptide(L)' 'MYSNDFEAAFSCFLERRDYDEAANQMFTLARLAFAAGWQAAGGTPPQEEPIFTLLRGGAEDGQREAASQPEIG' A
#
# COMPACT_ATOMS: atom_id res chain seq x y z
N MET A 1 7.10 -35.48 26.70
CA MET A 1 7.87 -35.19 25.48
C MET A 1 6.97 -35.50 24.31
N TYR A 2 6.73 -34.53 23.43
CA TYR A 2 6.04 -34.83 22.18
C TYR A 2 6.89 -35.83 21.38
N SER A 3 6.22 -36.79 20.72
CA SER A 3 6.92 -37.73 19.83
C SER A 3 7.57 -36.95 18.68
N ASN A 4 8.68 -37.46 18.15
CA ASN A 4 9.40 -36.85 17.03
C ASN A 4 8.46 -36.55 15.83
N ASP A 5 7.44 -37.40 15.63
CA ASP A 5 6.43 -37.22 14.57
C ASP A 5 5.58 -35.95 14.75
N PHE A 6 5.30 -35.54 15.99
CA PHE A 6 4.53 -34.33 16.26
C PHE A 6 5.33 -33.09 15.86
N GLU A 7 6.59 -32.99 16.28
CA GLU A 7 7.46 -31.85 15.96
C GLU A 7 7.72 -31.77 14.44
N ALA A 8 7.84 -32.92 13.76
CA ALA A 8 7.98 -32.96 12.31
C ALA A 8 6.69 -32.50 11.58
N ALA A 9 5.53 -32.97 12.02
CA ALA A 9 4.25 -32.54 11.46
C ALA A 9 3.98 -31.04 11.71
N PHE A 10 4.34 -30.55 12.90
CA PHE A 10 4.23 -29.13 13.24
C PHE A 10 5.20 -28.27 12.41
N SER A 11 6.45 -28.70 12.25
CA SER A 11 7.42 -28.02 11.38
C SER A 11 6.91 -27.92 9.94
N CYS A 12 6.39 -29.02 9.39
CA CYS A 12 5.79 -29.03 8.06
C CYS A 12 4.56 -28.10 7.96
N PHE A 13 3.77 -27.98 9.02
CA PHE A 13 2.67 -27.03 9.07
C PHE A 13 3.14 -25.56 9.02
N LEU A 14 4.23 -25.22 9.71
CA LEU A 14 4.79 -23.86 9.71
C LEU A 14 5.28 -23.42 8.32
N GLU A 15 5.75 -24.34 7.49
CA GLU A 15 6.23 -24.05 6.14
C GLU A 15 5.09 -23.82 5.12
N ARG A 16 3.83 -23.99 5.53
CA ARG A 16 2.68 -23.77 4.65
C ARG A 16 2.38 -22.28 4.54
N ARG A 17 2.07 -21.84 3.31
CA ARG A 17 1.57 -20.49 3.03
C ARG A 17 0.36 -20.09 3.89
N ASP A 18 -0.51 -21.03 4.22
CA ASP A 18 -1.69 -20.77 5.07
C ASP A 18 -1.28 -20.28 6.47
N TYR A 19 -0.15 -20.79 7.00
CA TYR A 19 0.40 -20.33 8.27
C TYR A 19 1.00 -18.93 8.13
N ASP A 20 1.78 -18.67 7.07
CA ASP A 20 2.32 -17.33 6.80
C ASP A 20 1.22 -16.28 6.70
N GLU A 21 0.12 -16.62 6.01
CA GLU A 21 -1.05 -15.73 5.89
C GLU A 21 -1.71 -15.50 7.26
N ALA A 22 -1.97 -16.56 8.02
CA ALA A 22 -2.56 -16.45 9.36
C ALA A 22 -1.68 -15.59 10.29
N ALA A 23 -0.36 -15.82 10.29
CA ALA A 23 0.60 -15.04 11.07
C ALA A 23 0.60 -13.55 10.66
N ASN A 24 0.55 -13.27 9.36
CA ASN A 24 0.45 -11.90 8.85
C ASN A 24 -0.86 -11.21 9.26
N GLN A 25 -1.99 -11.94 9.27
CA GLN A 25 -3.27 -11.38 9.76
C GLN A 25 -3.23 -11.07 11.25
N MET A 26 -2.64 -11.96 12.06
CA MET A 26 -2.44 -11.70 13.50
C MET A 26 -1.59 -10.45 13.74
N PHE A 27 -0.49 -10.29 12.99
CA PHE A 27 0.33 -9.08 13.06
C PHE A 27 -0.44 -7.83 12.66
N THR A 28 -1.20 -7.90 11.57
CA THR A 28 -2.06 -6.80 11.11
C THR A 28 -3.07 -6.39 12.19
N LEU A 29 -3.74 -7.35 12.81
CA LEU A 29 -4.69 -7.09 13.89
C LEU A 29 -4.02 -6.44 15.10
N ALA A 30 -2.84 -6.91 15.51
CA ALA A 30 -2.08 -6.31 16.60
C ALA A 30 -1.70 -4.85 16.28
N ARG A 31 -1.28 -4.56 15.05
CA ARG A 31 -0.95 -3.21 14.59
C ARG A 31 -2.17 -2.29 14.59
N LEU A 32 -3.32 -2.78 14.13
CA LEU A 32 -4.58 -2.02 14.13
C LEU A 32 -5.05 -1.71 15.55
N ALA A 33 -5.02 -2.71 16.44
CA ALA A 33 -5.38 -2.51 17.85
C ALA A 33 -4.47 -1.47 18.52
N PHE A 34 -3.17 -1.53 18.26
CA PHE A 34 -2.23 -0.52 18.75
C PHE A 34 -2.52 0.87 18.18
N ALA A 35 -2.75 0.98 16.88
CA ALA A 35 -3.09 2.26 16.24
C ALA A 35 -4.36 2.88 16.82
N ALA A 36 -5.39 2.05 17.08
CA ALA A 36 -6.62 2.48 17.74
C ALA A 36 -6.36 3.00 19.16
N GLY A 37 -5.52 2.29 19.94
CA GLY A 37 -5.11 2.72 21.27
C GLY A 37 -4.30 4.02 21.26
N TRP A 38 -3.39 4.18 20.30
CA TRP A 38 -2.61 5.39 20.08
C TRP A 38 -3.50 6.59 19.77
N GLN A 39 -4.48 6.41 18.88
CA GLN A 39 -5.46 7.43 18.56
C GLN A 39 -6.32 7.80 19.78
N ALA A 40 -6.75 6.81 20.58
CA ALA A 40 -7.52 7.05 21.80
C ALA A 40 -6.73 7.83 22.87
N ALA A 41 -5.40 7.65 22.91
CA ALA A 41 -4.50 8.43 23.78
C ALA A 41 -4.24 9.87 23.27
N GLY A 42 -4.84 10.28 22.14
CA GLY A 42 -4.65 11.60 21.53
C GLY A 42 -3.43 11.69 20.61
N GLY A 43 -2.80 10.56 20.28
CA GLY A 43 -1.75 10.50 19.28
C GLY A 43 -2.32 10.57 17.87
N THR A 44 -1.74 11.38 17.00
CA THR A 44 -2.12 11.39 15.58
C THR A 44 -1.54 10.14 14.92
N PRO A 45 -2.34 9.31 14.23
CA PRO A 45 -1.80 8.22 13.42
C PRO A 45 -0.93 8.81 12.30
N PRO A 46 0.14 8.11 11.87
CA PRO A 46 0.91 8.54 10.71
C PRO A 46 -0.05 8.63 9.51
N GLN A 47 -0.11 9.81 8.89
CA GLN A 47 -0.94 10.05 7.73
C GLN A 47 -0.42 9.18 6.58
N GLU A 48 -1.31 8.42 5.94
CA GLU A 48 -0.99 7.67 4.72
C GLU A 48 -0.70 8.69 3.60
N GLU A 49 0.57 9.06 3.42
CA GLU A 49 0.97 9.87 2.28
C GLU A 49 0.94 9.02 1.00
N PRO A 50 0.36 9.53 -0.09
CA PRO A 50 0.35 8.81 -1.35
C PRO A 50 1.80 8.63 -1.85
N ILE A 51 2.23 7.38 -1.96
CA ILE A 51 3.59 7.00 -2.40
C ILE A 51 3.94 7.61 -3.77
N PHE A 52 2.92 7.84 -4.61
CA PHE A 52 3.05 8.59 -5.86
C PHE A 52 1.75 9.31 -6.18
N THR A 53 1.88 10.47 -6.83
CA THR A 53 0.75 11.22 -7.39
C THR A 53 0.83 11.18 -8.90
N LEU A 54 -0.23 10.73 -9.58
CA LEU A 54 -0.31 10.74 -11.03
C LEU A 54 -0.62 12.15 -11.53
N LEU A 55 0.32 12.77 -12.25
CA LEU A 55 0.08 14.03 -12.95
C LEU A 55 -0.68 13.72 -14.26
N ARG A 56 -1.89 14.29 -14.42
CA ARG A 56 -2.64 14.21 -15.68
C ARG A 56 -1.92 15.12 -16.69
N GLY A 57 -1.30 14.53 -17.71
CA GLY A 57 -0.64 15.26 -18.79
C GLY A 57 -1.62 16.17 -19.53
N GLY A 58 -1.27 17.44 -19.68
CA GLY A 58 -2.07 18.44 -20.37
C GLY A 58 -2.30 18.03 -21.82
N ALA A 59 -3.57 17.97 -22.21
CA ALA A 59 -3.93 18.18 -23.61
C ALA A 59 -3.99 19.69 -23.83
N GLU A 60 -3.52 20.11 -25.01
CA GLU A 60 -3.75 21.42 -25.64
C GLU A 60 -2.70 22.52 -25.42
N ASP A 61 -1.46 22.26 -25.82
CA ASP A 61 -0.59 23.29 -26.42
C ASP A 61 -0.31 22.90 -27.88
N GLY A 62 -1.25 23.24 -28.76
CA GLY A 62 -1.21 22.85 -30.16
C GLY A 62 -2.16 23.60 -31.06
N GLN A 63 -2.40 24.90 -30.82
CA GLN A 63 -3.15 25.75 -31.75
C GLN A 63 -2.74 27.23 -31.63
N ARG A 64 -1.47 27.54 -31.93
CA ARG A 64 -1.03 28.93 -32.19
C ARG A 64 -0.04 29.00 -33.35
N GLU A 65 -0.35 28.34 -34.46
CA GLU A 65 0.42 28.50 -35.71
C GLU A 65 -0.48 28.23 -36.92
N ALA A 66 -1.37 29.18 -37.24
CA ALA A 66 -1.96 29.34 -38.58
C ALA A 66 -2.91 30.55 -38.60
N ALA A 67 -2.38 31.77 -38.69
CA ALA A 67 -3.02 32.90 -39.39
C ALA A 67 -2.17 34.17 -39.26
N SER A 68 -0.97 34.17 -39.84
CA SER A 68 -0.33 35.40 -40.30
C SER A 68 -0.07 35.25 -41.80
N GLN A 69 -1.10 35.54 -42.60
CA GLN A 69 -0.90 35.91 -44.00
C GLN A 69 -0.81 37.44 -44.07
N PRO A 70 0.14 38.01 -44.83
CA PRO A 70 0.27 39.45 -44.97
C PRO A 70 -0.65 39.94 -46.10
N GLU A 71 -1.58 40.83 -45.79
CA GLU A 71 -2.29 41.61 -46.81
C GLU A 71 -1.54 42.94 -46.98
N ILE A 72 -0.91 43.09 -48.14
CA ILE A 72 -0.29 44.32 -48.62
C ILE A 72 -1.38 45.11 -49.36
N GLY A 73 -1.62 46.36 -48.96
CA GLY A 73 -2.54 47.30 -49.62
C GLY A 73 -2.79 48.55 -48.79
#